data_AF-A0A317ZAD5-F1
#
_entry.id   AF-A0A317ZAD5-F1
#
_cell.length_a   1.000
_cell.length_b   1.000
_cell.length_c   1.000
_cell.angle_alpha   90.00
_cell.angle_beta   90.00
_cell.angle_gamma   90.00
#
_symmetry.space_group_name_H-M   'P 1'
#
loop_
_entity.id
_entity.type
_entity.pdbx_description
1 polymer ?
#
loop_
_entity_poly.entity_id
_entity_poly.type
_entity_poly.pdbx_seq_one_letter_code
_entity_poly.pdbx_strand_id
1 'polypeptide(L)'
;HYTITKSEILKGQYEYQGAGMTTTKNVNQLTLIHQRDIPNAPSGMKFYTLDPPKGNFATIIGVNQNKVFVGGTQGALVDYQELLTTGKEMNLQSLYEAYKNDPAYTSILNKIKIVN
;
A
#
# COMPACT_ATOMS: atom_id res chain seq x y z
N HIS A 1 -3.87 -8.61 5.72
CA HIS A 1 -3.17 -7.32 5.69
C HIS A 1 -2.81 -7.02 4.26
N TYR A 2 -3.22 -5.86 3.71
CA TYR A 2 -3.03 -5.53 2.29
C TYR A 2 -1.60 -5.11 1.91
N THR A 3 -0.75 -4.84 2.91
CA THR A 3 0.59 -4.27 2.74
C THR A 3 1.50 -4.67 3.89
N ILE A 4 2.80 -4.45 3.74
CA ILE A 4 3.81 -4.54 4.81
C ILE A 4 3.55 -3.42 5.82
N THR A 5 3.48 -3.78 7.10
CA THR A 5 3.13 -2.85 8.18
C THR A 5 4.33 -2.05 8.68
N LYS A 6 4.04 -0.97 9.43
CA LYS A 6 5.05 -0.15 10.13
C LYS A 6 6.01 -0.98 10.99
N SER A 7 5.50 -1.90 11.80
CA SER A 7 6.34 -2.71 12.70
C SER A 7 7.25 -3.64 11.92
N GLU A 8 6.78 -4.21 10.82
CA GLU A 8 7.56 -5.12 9.97
C GLU A 8 8.70 -4.41 9.25
N ILE A 9 8.44 -3.25 8.65
CA ILE A 9 9.46 -2.46 7.96
C ILE A 9 10.53 -1.90 8.94
N LEU A 10 10.16 -1.62 10.19
CA LEU A 10 11.11 -1.24 11.25
C LEU A 10 11.92 -2.43 11.75
N LYS A 11 11.30 -3.60 11.89
CA LYS A 11 11.98 -4.86 12.24
C LYS A 11 12.92 -5.34 11.14
N GLY A 12 12.68 -4.93 9.90
CA GLY A 12 13.44 -5.36 8.74
C GLY A 12 12.98 -6.72 8.17
N GLN A 13 11.84 -7.24 8.66
CA GLN A 13 11.30 -8.54 8.28
C GLN A 13 9.77 -8.51 8.30
N TYR A 14 9.15 -9.26 7.40
CA TYR A 14 7.70 -9.38 7.29
C TYR A 14 7.30 -10.83 6.99
N GLU A 15 6.07 -11.17 7.34
CA GLU A 15 5.46 -12.43 6.94
C GLU A 15 4.86 -12.31 5.53
N TYR A 16 5.37 -13.09 4.59
CA TYR A 16 4.85 -13.21 3.24
C TYR A 16 3.75 -14.27 3.18
N GLN A 17 2.57 -13.88 2.69
CA GLN A 17 1.39 -14.74 2.55
C GLN A 17 1.38 -15.44 1.19
N GLY A 18 2.05 -16.59 1.09
CA GLY A 18 2.11 -17.39 -0.14
C GLY A 18 0.91 -18.31 -0.34
N ALA A 19 0.91 -19.07 -1.44
CA ALA A 19 -0.10 -20.08 -1.71
C ALA A 19 0.04 -21.25 -0.72
N GLY A 20 -0.80 -21.27 0.33
CA GLY A 20 -0.87 -22.34 1.32
C GLY A 20 0.20 -22.32 2.41
N MET A 21 1.15 -21.37 2.39
CA MET A 21 2.18 -21.24 3.42
C MET A 21 2.58 -19.78 3.66
N THR A 22 2.85 -19.45 4.92
CA THR A 22 3.46 -18.19 5.35
C THR A 22 4.97 -18.37 5.51
N THR A 23 5.76 -17.44 4.97
CA THR A 23 7.23 -17.46 5.10
C THR A 23 7.75 -16.11 5.57
N THR A 24 8.81 -16.10 6.37
CA THR A 24 9.48 -14.85 6.78
C THR A 24 10.40 -14.36 5.68
N LYS A 25 10.27 -13.10 5.28
CA LYS A 25 11.12 -12.43 4.30
C LYS A 25 11.76 -11.17 4.91
N ASN A 26 12.96 -10.83 4.43
CA ASN A 26 13.62 -9.57 4.78
C ASN A 26 13.03 -8.41 3.98
N VAL A 27 12.98 -7.23 4.58
CA VAL A 27 12.56 -5.99 3.92
C VAL A 27 13.35 -4.81 4.49
N ASN A 28 14.09 -4.12 3.63
CA ASN A 28 14.85 -2.93 4.05
C ASN A 28 14.24 -1.64 3.50
N GLN A 29 13.51 -1.74 2.39
CA GLN A 29 12.90 -0.67 1.63
C GLN A 29 11.58 -1.14 1.02
N LEU A 30 10.65 -0.22 0.87
CA LEU A 30 9.40 -0.37 0.14
C LEU A 30 9.46 0.53 -1.11
N THR A 31 9.18 -0.03 -2.28
CA THR A 31 9.12 0.70 -3.54
C THR A 31 7.67 0.81 -3.98
N LEU A 32 7.15 2.03 -4.02
CA LEU A 32 5.88 2.36 -4.65
C LEU A 32 6.12 2.60 -6.13
N ILE A 33 5.51 1.78 -6.96
CA ILE A 33 5.65 1.82 -8.42
C ILE A 33 4.37 2.41 -8.99
N HIS A 34 4.47 3.55 -9.68
CA HIS A 34 3.34 4.22 -10.29
C HIS A 34 2.57 3.28 -11.23
N GLN A 35 1.26 3.38 -11.22
CA GLN A 35 0.35 2.61 -12.07
C GLN A 35 -0.47 3.56 -12.92
N ARG A 36 -1.02 3.02 -14.02
CA ARG A 36 -1.99 3.75 -14.84
C ARG A 36 -3.22 4.15 -14.01
N ASP A 37 -3.92 5.16 -14.50
CA ASP A 37 -5.21 5.55 -13.94
C ASP A 37 -6.21 4.38 -14.02
N ILE A 38 -7.05 4.29 -13.00
CA ILE A 38 -8.08 3.26 -12.88
C ILE A 38 -9.45 3.91 -13.13
N PRO A 39 -10.28 3.36 -14.05
CA PRO A 39 -11.62 3.85 -14.31
C PRO A 39 -12.48 3.95 -13.05
N ASN A 40 -13.39 4.93 -13.04
CA ASN A 40 -14.35 5.18 -11.95
C ASN A 40 -13.72 5.50 -10.58
N ALA A 41 -12.42 5.80 -10.55
CA ALA A 41 -11.74 6.31 -9.38
C ALA A 41 -12.13 7.77 -9.06
N PRO A 42 -12.03 8.19 -7.79
CA PRO A 42 -12.14 9.59 -7.43
C PRO A 42 -11.19 10.47 -8.24
N SER A 43 -11.65 11.67 -8.60
CA SER A 43 -10.86 12.61 -9.40
C SER A 43 -9.48 12.87 -8.78
N GLY A 44 -8.46 12.91 -9.64
CA GLY A 44 -7.07 13.17 -9.27
C GLY A 44 -6.40 12.07 -8.45
N MET A 45 -6.98 10.87 -8.38
CA MET A 45 -6.37 9.74 -7.68
C MET A 45 -5.23 9.13 -8.47
N LYS A 46 -4.05 9.10 -7.84
CA LYS A 46 -2.86 8.41 -8.36
C LYS A 46 -2.78 7.03 -7.77
N PHE A 47 -2.39 6.06 -8.59
CA PHE A 47 -2.31 4.66 -8.20
C PHE A 47 -0.87 4.16 -8.18
N TYR A 48 -0.59 3.30 -7.21
CA TYR A 48 0.71 2.67 -7.03
C TYR A 48 0.53 1.19 -6.66
N THR A 49 1.47 0.36 -7.09
CA THR A 49 1.69 -0.95 -6.48
C THR A 49 2.92 -0.92 -5.59
N LEU A 50 3.13 -1.98 -4.81
CA LEU A 50 4.18 -2.07 -3.80
C LEU A 50 5.10 -3.26 -4.07
N ASP A 51 6.40 -3.00 -4.06
CA ASP A 51 7.44 -4.02 -4.03
C ASP A 51 8.30 -3.87 -2.75
N PRO A 52 8.57 -4.96 -1.99
CA PRO A 52 8.07 -6.32 -2.22
C PRO A 52 6.58 -6.50 -1.85
N PRO A 53 5.87 -7.45 -2.48
CA PRO A 53 4.48 -7.73 -2.17
C PRO A 53 4.33 -8.44 -0.81
N LYS A 54 3.23 -8.14 -0.10
CA LYS A 54 2.90 -8.76 1.19
C LYS A 54 2.48 -10.23 1.07
N GLY A 55 2.00 -10.63 -0.11
CA GLY A 55 1.53 -11.99 -0.35
C GLY A 55 1.38 -12.27 -1.83
N ASN A 56 0.68 -13.37 -2.15
CA ASN A 56 0.34 -13.77 -3.52
C ASN A 56 -0.80 -12.90 -4.10
N PHE A 57 -0.63 -11.59 -4.04
CA PHE A 57 -1.53 -10.56 -4.58
C PHE A 57 -0.72 -9.26 -4.75
N ALA A 58 -1.15 -8.40 -5.66
CA ALA A 58 -0.61 -7.06 -5.81
C ALA A 58 -1.28 -6.12 -4.78
N THR A 59 -0.48 -5.43 -3.97
CA THR A 59 -0.97 -4.30 -3.17
C THR A 59 -1.31 -3.15 -4.12
N ILE A 60 -2.46 -2.52 -3.94
CA ILE A 60 -2.86 -1.31 -4.67
C ILE A 60 -3.10 -0.18 -3.68
N ILE A 61 -2.42 0.93 -3.93
CA ILE A 61 -2.50 2.16 -3.13
C ILE A 61 -3.02 3.26 -4.04
N GLY A 62 -4.17 3.83 -3.72
CA GLY A 62 -4.73 5.01 -4.38
C GLY A 62 -4.62 6.21 -3.45
N VAL A 63 -4.12 7.35 -3.94
CA VAL A 63 -4.02 8.58 -3.13
C VAL A 63 -4.50 9.78 -3.95
N ASN A 64 -5.40 10.56 -3.37
CA ASN A 64 -5.71 11.92 -3.83
C ASN A 64 -5.71 12.90 -2.64
N GLN A 65 -6.19 14.13 -2.84
CA GLN A 65 -6.19 15.16 -1.80
C GLN A 65 -7.05 14.83 -0.56
N ASN A 66 -8.04 13.94 -0.69
CA ASN A 66 -9.04 13.69 0.36
C ASN A 66 -8.97 12.28 0.94
N LYS A 67 -8.53 11.31 0.14
CA LYS A 67 -8.66 9.88 0.45
C LYS A 67 -7.40 9.11 0.12
N VAL A 68 -7.21 8.05 0.89
CA VAL A 68 -6.28 6.97 0.63
C VAL A 68 -7.07 5.67 0.49
N PHE A 69 -6.85 4.96 -0.60
CA PHE A 69 -7.27 3.57 -0.78
C PHE A 69 -6.08 2.65 -0.56
N VAL A 70 -6.29 1.55 0.16
CA VAL A 70 -5.33 0.44 0.23
C VAL A 70 -6.08 -0.89 0.10
N GLY A 71 -5.70 -1.71 -0.86
CA GLY A 71 -6.28 -3.03 -1.10
C GLY A 71 -5.30 -4.01 -1.71
N GLY A 72 -5.78 -5.23 -1.96
CA GLY A 72 -5.01 -6.28 -2.62
C GLY A 72 -5.82 -6.91 -3.75
N THR A 73 -5.20 -7.15 -4.91
CA THR A 73 -5.86 -7.83 -6.03
C THR A 73 -4.99 -8.93 -6.62
N GLN A 74 -5.63 -9.98 -7.11
CA GLN A 74 -5.01 -11.01 -7.95
C GLN A 74 -5.41 -10.85 -9.43
N GLY A 75 -6.39 -9.98 -9.72
CA GLY A 75 -6.90 -9.70 -11.05
C GLY A 75 -6.31 -8.43 -11.67
N ALA A 76 -6.72 -8.14 -12.90
CA ALA A 76 -6.33 -6.92 -13.59
C ALA A 76 -6.94 -5.66 -12.95
N LEU A 77 -6.24 -4.53 -13.03
CA LEU A 77 -6.71 -3.22 -12.54
C LEU A 77 -7.71 -2.60 -13.51
N VAL A 78 -8.93 -3.14 -13.56
CA VAL A 78 -9.93 -2.74 -14.57
C VAL A 78 -10.89 -1.66 -14.09
N ASP A 79 -11.26 -1.66 -12.81
CA ASP A 79 -12.26 -0.73 -12.26
C ASP A 79 -12.06 -0.45 -10.77
N TYR A 80 -12.29 0.80 -10.36
CA TYR A 80 -12.13 1.20 -8.95
C TYR A 80 -13.19 0.60 -8.02
N GLN A 81 -14.43 0.40 -8.49
CA GLN A 81 -15.50 -0.21 -7.68
C GLN A 81 -15.18 -1.65 -7.34
N GLU A 82 -14.52 -2.39 -8.24
CA GLU A 82 -14.04 -3.74 -7.96
C GLU A 82 -12.96 -3.72 -6.87
N LEU A 83 -12.03 -2.76 -6.93
CA LEU A 83 -10.99 -2.60 -5.90
C LEU A 83 -11.57 -2.30 -4.52
N LEU A 84 -12.70 -1.57 -4.43
CA LEU A 84 -13.38 -1.32 -3.17
C LEU A 84 -13.87 -2.61 -2.48
N THR A 85 -14.09 -3.70 -3.23
CA THR A 85 -14.50 -4.99 -2.66
C THR A 85 -13.36 -5.74 -1.96
N THR A 86 -12.10 -5.39 -2.27
CA THR A 86 -10.89 -6.08 -1.79
C THR A 86 -9.92 -5.15 -1.04
N GLY A 87 -10.40 -3.96 -0.69
CA GLY A 87 -9.62 -2.94 -0.02
C GLY A 87 -10.48 -2.05 0.87
N LYS A 88 -9.89 -0.93 1.26
CA LYS A 88 -10.57 0.08 2.09
C LYS A 88 -10.15 1.48 1.69
N GLU A 89 -11.12 2.38 1.73
CA GLU A 89 -10.86 3.82 1.72
C GLU A 89 -10.72 4.35 3.15
N MET A 90 -9.87 5.36 3.29
CA MET A 90 -9.63 6.08 4.52
C MET A 90 -9.52 7.57 4.20
N ASN A 91 -9.94 8.43 5.13
CA ASN A 91 -9.78 9.87 5.00
C ASN A 91 -8.30 10.27 5.19
N LEU A 92 -7.73 11.00 4.24
CA LEU A 92 -6.32 11.39 4.27
C LEU A 92 -6.01 12.34 5.44
N GLN A 93 -6.87 13.33 5.68
CA GLN A 93 -6.68 14.29 6.76
C GLN A 93 -6.67 13.60 8.12
N SER A 94 -7.62 12.70 8.39
CA SER A 94 -7.67 11.94 9.64
C SER A 94 -6.42 11.07 9.83
N LEU A 95 -5.94 10.42 8.76
CA LEU A 95 -4.69 9.64 8.83
C LEU A 95 -3.49 10.53 9.11
N TYR A 96 -3.39 11.67 8.43
CA TYR A 96 -2.29 12.61 8.64
C TYR A 96 -2.28 13.14 10.07
N GLU A 97 -3.41 13.61 10.59
CA GLU A 97 -3.51 14.12 11.96
C GLU A 97 -3.16 13.05 13.00
N ALA A 98 -3.56 11.80 12.78
CA ALA A 98 -3.27 10.70 13.69
C ALA A 98 -1.77 10.33 13.75
N TYR A 99 -1.03 10.48 12.64
CA TYR A 99 0.33 9.93 12.52
C TYR A 99 1.44 10.95 12.23
N LYS A 100 1.13 12.23 11.99
CA LYS A 100 2.14 13.27 11.67
C LYS A 100 3.21 13.45 12.76
N ASN A 101 2.87 13.16 14.01
CA ASN A 101 3.77 13.28 15.16
C ASN A 101 4.32 11.92 15.62
N ASP A 102 4.11 10.85 14.84
CA ASP A 102 4.65 9.53 15.17
C ASP A 102 6.19 9.58 15.12
N PRO A 103 6.91 9.21 16.20
CA PRO A 103 8.38 9.25 16.22
C PRO A 103 9.04 8.43 15.12
N ALA A 104 8.35 7.41 14.60
CA ALA A 104 8.86 6.59 13.51
C ALA A 104 8.56 7.16 12.12
N TYR A 105 7.81 8.26 11.99
CA TYR A 105 7.37 8.80 10.70
C TYR A 105 8.56 9.03 9.75
N THR A 106 9.59 9.75 10.20
CA THR A 106 10.82 10.00 9.43
C THR A 106 11.57 8.71 9.10
N SER A 107 11.66 7.78 10.05
CA SER A 107 12.34 6.49 9.86
C SER A 107 11.65 5.63 8.80
N ILE A 108 10.32 5.67 8.75
CA ILE A 108 9.52 4.99 7.72
C ILE A 108 9.68 5.65 6.37
N LEU A 109 9.60 6.99 6.30
CA LEU A 109 9.76 7.74 5.04
C LEU A 109 11.10 7.43 4.37
N ASN A 110 12.19 7.34 5.14
CA ASN A 110 13.52 7.00 4.61
C ASN A 110 13.62 5.58 4.03
N LYS A 111 12.65 4.71 4.34
CA LYS A 111 12.55 3.34 3.82
C LYS A 111 11.55 3.24 2.67
N ILE A 112 10.98 4.34 2.18
CA ILE A 112 10.06 4.35 1.05
C ILE A 112 10.72 5.02 -0.14
N LYS A 113 10.60 4.40 -1.31
CA LYS A 113 10.99 4.96 -2.61
C LYS A 113 9.77 4.99 -3.52
N ILE A 114 9.59 6.09 -4.24
CA ILE A 114 8.56 6.19 -5.28
C ILE A 114 9.26 6.19 -6.63
N VAL A 115 8.79 5.36 -7.55
CA VAL A 115 9.28 5.27 -8.93
C VAL A 115 8.13 5.36 -9.92
N ASN A 116 8.44 5.78 -11.14
CA ASN A 116 7.49 5.86 -12.26
C ASN A 116 7.41 4.53 -13.01
#